data_AF-A0A2H5V9L0-F1
#
_entry.id   AF-A0A2H5V9L0-F1
#
_cell.length_a   1.000
_cell.length_b   1.000
_cell.length_c   1.000
_cell.angle_alpha   90.00
_cell.angle_beta   90.00
_cell.angle_gamma   90.00
#
_symmetry.space_group_name_H-M   'P 1'
#
loop_
_entity.id
_entity.type
_entity.pdbx_description
1 polymer ?
#
loop_
_entity_poly.entity_id
_entity_poly.type
_entity_poly.pdbx_seq_one_letter_code
_entity_poly.pdbx_strand_id
1 'polypeptide(L)'
;MLKVAKGLVITALALLIIYGVDEAVSRSMEGEGADETGFLPTNAMVRGLAFGGSAIALSIATFFIAREVSTFVWIMLIINGVLIAIGGAVAGSAPVTGLGAVVIALGIIKRFRDAKIARMV
;
A
#
# COMPACT_ATOMS: atom_id res chain seq x y z
N MET A 1 -17.34 -0.88 12.91
CA MET A 1 -16.71 -1.05 11.58
C MET A 1 -15.18 -1.01 11.64
N LEU A 2 -14.59 -0.48 12.71
CA LEU A 2 -13.13 -0.35 12.84
C LEU A 2 -12.33 -1.66 12.77
N LYS A 3 -12.85 -2.79 13.27
CA LYS A 3 -12.17 -4.10 13.17
C LYS A 3 -11.93 -4.49 11.71
N VAL A 4 -12.90 -4.24 10.85
CA VAL A 4 -12.80 -4.52 9.41
C VAL A 4 -11.75 -3.62 8.76
N ALA A 5 -11.78 -2.31 9.05
CA ALA A 5 -10.77 -1.38 8.53
C ALA A 5 -9.33 -1.75 8.96
N LYS A 6 -9.14 -2.17 10.22
CA LYS A 6 -7.85 -2.68 10.69
C LYS A 6 -7.40 -3.91 9.90
N GLY A 7 -8.33 -4.84 9.63
CA GLY A 7 -8.07 -6.00 8.79
C GLY A 7 -7.62 -5.59 7.38
N LEU A 8 -8.36 -4.72 6.70
CA LEU A 8 -8.03 -4.29 5.34
C LEU A 8 -6.66 -3.63 5.24
N VAL A 9 -6.30 -2.75 6.17
CA VAL A 9 -5.03 -2.04 6.11
C VAL A 9 -3.83 -2.95 6.40
N ILE A 10 -4.02 -3.94 7.27
CA ILE A 10 -3.02 -4.99 7.54
C ILE A 10 -2.88 -5.89 6.32
N THR A 11 -3.99 -6.30 5.68
CA THR A 11 -3.95 -7.09 4.45
C THR A 11 -3.25 -6.33 3.34
N ALA A 12 -3.53 -5.03 3.18
CA ALA A 12 -2.84 -4.17 2.21
C ALA A 12 -1.32 -4.14 2.47
N LEU A 13 -0.90 -4.02 3.73
CA LEU A 13 0.52 -4.07 4.10
C LEU A 13 1.16 -5.42 3.75
N ALA A 14 0.49 -6.53 4.09
CA ALA A 14 0.99 -7.87 3.80
C ALA A 14 1.17 -8.09 2.29
N LEU A 15 0.19 -7.70 1.48
CA LEU A 15 0.27 -7.78 0.01
C LEU A 15 1.43 -6.95 -0.54
N LEU A 16 1.65 -5.74 0.00
CA LEU A 16 2.70 -4.85 -0.43
C LEU A 16 4.10 -5.39 -0.05
N ILE A 17 4.24 -6.02 1.11
CA ILE A 17 5.48 -6.70 1.51
C ILE A 17 5.74 -7.90 0.63
N ILE A 18 4.74 -8.78 0.40
CA ILE A 18 4.90 -9.96 -0.47
C ILE A 18 5.34 -9.53 -1.87
N TYR A 19 4.64 -8.53 -2.45
CA TYR A 19 5.00 -7.99 -3.75
C TYR A 19 6.39 -7.36 -3.77
N GLY A 20 6.70 -6.50 -2.79
CA GLY A 20 7.98 -5.79 -2.74
C GLY A 20 9.17 -6.74 -2.57
N VAL A 21 9.02 -7.79 -1.76
CA VAL A 21 10.06 -8.82 -1.59
C VAL A 21 10.22 -9.64 -2.86
N ASP A 22 9.12 -10.11 -3.47
CA ASP A 22 9.16 -10.88 -4.72
C ASP A 22 9.84 -10.06 -5.84
N GLU A 23 9.46 -8.80 -6.00
CA GLU A 23 10.02 -7.91 -7.01
C GLU A 23 11.51 -7.60 -6.74
N ALA A 24 11.89 -7.39 -5.49
CA ALA A 24 13.29 -7.19 -5.11
C ALA A 24 14.15 -8.43 -5.39
N VAL A 25 13.64 -9.63 -5.09
CA VAL A 25 14.35 -10.90 -5.37
C VAL A 25 14.47 -11.11 -6.88
N SER A 26 13.41 -10.88 -7.64
CA SER A 26 13.40 -11.00 -9.10
C SER A 26 14.49 -10.14 -9.75
N ARG A 27 14.56 -8.87 -9.37
CA ARG A 27 15.58 -7.91 -9.85
C ARG A 27 17.00 -8.25 -9.42
N SER A 28 17.15 -8.96 -8.29
CA SER A 28 18.46 -9.42 -7.81
C SER A 28 18.98 -10.62 -8.61
N MET A 29 18.09 -11.34 -9.31
CA MET A 29 18.41 -12.55 -10.08
C MET A 29 18.57 -12.30 -11.59
N GLU A 30 18.28 -11.09 -12.10
CA GLU A 30 18.41 -10.68 -13.52
C GLU A 30 19.86 -10.68 -14.07
N GLY A 31 20.84 -11.24 -13.35
CA GLY A 31 22.24 -11.34 -13.77
C GLY A 31 22.54 -12.45 -14.79
N GLU A 32 21.69 -13.46 -14.96
CA GLU A 32 22.00 -14.62 -15.81
C GLU A 32 20.74 -15.16 -16.52
N GLY A 33 20.34 -14.53 -17.64
CA GLY A 33 19.54 -15.15 -18.70
C GLY A 33 18.20 -15.80 -18.32
N ALA A 34 17.65 -15.49 -17.14
CA ALA A 34 16.42 -16.08 -16.64
C ALA A 34 15.21 -15.25 -17.09
N ASP A 35 14.16 -15.95 -17.54
CA ASP A 35 12.85 -15.37 -17.81
C ASP A 35 12.42 -14.39 -16.70
N GLU A 36 11.71 -13.32 -17.06
CA GLU A 36 11.13 -12.29 -16.16
C GLU A 36 10.09 -12.85 -15.14
N THR A 37 10.13 -14.16 -14.88
CA THR A 37 9.35 -14.87 -13.89
C THR A 37 10.04 -14.76 -12.53
N GLY A 38 9.51 -13.88 -11.68
CA GLY A 38 9.89 -13.81 -10.27
C GLY A 38 9.52 -15.07 -9.46
N PHE A 39 9.59 -14.97 -8.12
CA PHE A 39 9.21 -16.09 -7.23
C PHE A 39 7.78 -16.61 -7.50
N LEU A 40 6.85 -15.71 -7.86
CA LEU A 40 5.59 -16.08 -8.50
C LEU A 40 5.78 -16.27 -10.02
N PRO A 41 5.40 -17.44 -10.61
CA PRO A 41 5.60 -17.78 -12.03
C PRO A 41 4.56 -17.08 -12.92
N THR A 42 4.51 -15.76 -12.82
CA THR A 42 3.58 -14.87 -13.52
C THR A 42 4.33 -13.63 -13.96
N ASN A 43 3.91 -13.03 -15.06
CA ASN A 43 4.50 -11.79 -15.57
C ASN A 43 4.48 -10.68 -14.49
N ALA A 44 5.57 -9.92 -14.38
CA ALA A 44 5.73 -8.83 -13.41
C ALA A 44 4.56 -7.83 -13.41
N MET A 45 4.00 -7.53 -14.59
CA MET A 45 2.85 -6.63 -14.72
C MET A 45 1.59 -7.19 -14.04
N VAL A 46 1.33 -8.50 -14.19
CA VAL A 46 0.16 -9.16 -13.60
C VAL A 46 0.30 -9.18 -12.08
N ARG A 47 1.48 -9.50 -11.55
CA ARG A 47 1.76 -9.51 -10.12
C ARG A 47 1.70 -8.09 -9.51
N GLY A 48 2.25 -7.10 -10.20
CA GLY A 48 2.17 -5.70 -9.79
C GLY A 48 0.73 -5.19 -9.68
N LEU A 49 -0.13 -5.56 -10.63
CA LEU A 49 -1.55 -5.22 -10.57
C LEU A 49 -2.29 -6.02 -9.48
N ALA A 50 -2.04 -7.33 -9.40
CA ALA A 50 -2.73 -8.23 -8.49
C ALA A 50 -2.42 -7.96 -7.03
N PHE A 51 -1.15 -7.72 -6.68
CA PHE A 51 -0.72 -7.50 -5.29
C PHE A 51 -0.51 -6.03 -4.97
N GLY A 52 0.25 -5.30 -5.79
CA GLY A 52 0.49 -3.87 -5.58
C GLY A 52 -0.78 -3.04 -5.79
N GLY A 53 -1.47 -3.25 -6.92
CA GLY A 53 -2.71 -2.55 -7.24
C GLY A 53 -3.83 -2.81 -6.24
N SER A 54 -4.01 -4.06 -5.81
CA SER A 54 -5.00 -4.39 -4.78
C SER A 54 -4.65 -3.80 -3.42
N ALA A 55 -3.37 -3.75 -3.04
CA ALA A 55 -2.93 -3.08 -1.80
C ALA A 55 -3.25 -1.58 -1.80
N ILE A 56 -3.08 -0.90 -2.93
CA ILE A 56 -3.48 0.51 -3.10
C ILE A 56 -5.00 0.64 -2.92
N ALA A 57 -5.79 -0.19 -3.61
CA ALA A 57 -7.25 -0.16 -3.53
C ALA A 57 -7.76 -0.42 -2.11
N LEU A 58 -7.18 -1.41 -1.40
CA LEU A 58 -7.51 -1.71 0.00
C LEU A 58 -7.15 -0.57 0.95
N SER A 59 -6.03 0.12 0.72
CA SER A 59 -5.63 1.29 1.51
C SER A 59 -6.63 2.44 1.32
N ILE A 60 -7.07 2.71 0.09
CA ILE A 60 -8.10 3.71 -0.19
C ILE A 60 -9.44 3.30 0.42
N ALA A 61 -9.87 2.04 0.25
CA ALA A 61 -11.11 1.53 0.83
C ALA A 61 -11.12 1.64 2.37
N THR A 62 -9.99 1.37 3.01
CA THR A 62 -9.80 1.53 4.46
C THR A 62 -10.13 2.94 4.92
N PHE A 63 -9.69 3.98 4.19
CA PHE A 63 -9.95 5.37 4.56
C PHE A 63 -11.46 5.69 4.65
N PHE A 64 -12.25 5.14 3.72
CA PHE A 64 -13.72 5.31 3.69
C PHE A 64 -14.44 4.47 4.76
N ILE A 65 -13.98 3.25 4.99
CA ILE A 65 -14.61 2.33 5.95
C ILE A 65 -14.30 2.74 7.41
N ALA A 66 -13.11 3.29 7.67
CA ALA A 66 -12.68 3.73 8.99
C ALA A 66 -13.31 5.08 9.40
N ARG A 67 -14.61 5.08 9.67
CA ARG A 67 -15.37 6.24 10.15
C ARG A 67 -15.12 6.58 11.62
N GLU A 68 -14.69 5.59 12.40
CA GLU A 68 -14.35 5.74 13.82
C GLU A 68 -12.94 6.34 13.98
N VAL A 69 -12.74 7.07 15.09
CA VAL A 69 -11.43 7.62 15.49
C VAL A 69 -10.48 6.46 15.75
N SER A 70 -9.37 6.39 15.03
CA SER A 70 -8.37 5.35 15.26
C SER A 70 -6.97 5.78 14.86
N THR A 71 -6.11 5.90 15.89
CA THR A 71 -4.70 6.23 15.71
C THR A 71 -3.98 5.22 14.83
N PHE A 72 -4.30 3.95 15.01
CA PHE A 72 -3.70 2.85 14.25
C PHE A 72 -3.95 2.97 12.74
N VAL A 73 -5.18 3.28 12.34
CA VAL A 73 -5.56 3.28 10.92
C VAL A 73 -4.86 4.41 10.16
N TRP A 74 -4.81 5.63 10.70
CA TRP A 74 -4.16 6.73 9.99
C TRP A 74 -2.65 6.55 9.88
N ILE A 75 -2.00 5.98 10.92
CA ILE A 75 -0.58 5.66 10.87
C ILE A 75 -0.30 4.60 9.81
N MET A 76 -1.08 3.51 9.79
CA MET A 76 -0.89 2.45 8.79
C MET A 76 -1.14 2.93 7.35
N LEU A 77 -2.09 3.83 7.12
CA LEU A 77 -2.27 4.44 5.80
C LEU A 77 -1.02 5.20 5.35
N ILE A 78 -0.38 5.94 6.24
CA ILE A 78 0.87 6.64 5.92
C ILE A 78 1.98 5.64 5.60
N ILE A 79 2.14 4.58 6.42
CA ILE A 79 3.16 3.55 6.18
C ILE A 79 2.96 2.89 4.82
N ASN A 80 1.74 2.45 4.50
CA ASN A 80 1.43 1.85 3.21
C ASN A 80 1.69 2.83 2.07
N GLY A 81 1.27 4.09 2.22
CA GLY A 81 1.46 5.13 1.21
C GLY A 81 2.95 5.42 0.93
N VAL A 82 3.78 5.45 1.97
CA VAL A 82 5.25 5.58 1.83
C VAL A 82 5.82 4.38 1.09
N LEU A 83 5.41 3.16 1.47
CA LEU A 83 5.92 1.95 0.84
C LEU A 83 5.49 1.85 -0.65
N ILE A 84 4.27 2.28 -0.99
CA ILE A 84 3.81 2.41 -2.39
C ILE A 84 4.64 3.46 -3.14
N ALA A 85 4.88 4.61 -2.52
CA ALA A 85 5.65 5.69 -3.16
C ALA A 85 7.09 5.27 -3.46
N ILE A 86 7.74 4.59 -2.51
CA ILE A 86 9.08 4.03 -2.70
C ILE A 86 9.05 2.96 -3.79
N GLY A 87 8.11 2.01 -3.75
CA GLY A 87 7.97 0.97 -4.76
C GLY A 87 7.77 1.54 -6.17
N GLY A 88 6.92 2.58 -6.30
CA GLY A 88 6.73 3.30 -7.56
C GLY A 88 7.99 4.01 -8.04
N ALA A 89 8.74 4.66 -7.14
CA ALA A 89 9.98 5.35 -7.47
C ALA A 89 11.07 4.38 -7.95
N VAL A 90 11.24 3.25 -7.25
CA VAL A 90 12.19 2.19 -7.62
C VAL A 90 11.83 1.57 -8.98
N ALA A 91 10.54 1.39 -9.25
CA ALA A 91 10.05 0.89 -10.53
C ALA A 91 10.05 1.94 -11.66
N GLY A 92 10.43 3.20 -11.39
CA GLY A 92 10.40 4.29 -12.38
C GLY A 92 8.97 4.72 -12.79
N SER A 93 7.95 4.40 -11.99
CA SER A 93 6.54 4.63 -12.29
C SER A 93 6.00 5.86 -11.56
N ALA A 94 6.05 7.01 -12.23
CA ALA A 94 5.47 8.27 -11.73
C ALA A 94 3.99 8.14 -11.31
N PRO A 95 3.10 7.44 -12.05
CA PRO A 95 1.72 7.24 -11.62
C PRO A 95 1.60 6.50 -10.28
N VAL A 96 2.39 5.44 -10.09
CA VAL A 96 2.36 4.64 -8.84
C VAL A 96 2.91 5.43 -7.66
N THR A 97 3.99 6.20 -7.87
CA THR A 97 4.52 7.11 -6.87
C THR A 97 3.48 8.15 -6.46
N GLY A 98 2.75 8.70 -7.43
CA GLY A 98 1.64 9.62 -7.19
C GLY A 98 0.52 8.99 -6.37
N LEU A 99 0.14 7.74 -6.66
CA LEU A 99 -0.85 7.00 -5.86
C LEU A 99 -0.37 6.77 -4.42
N GLY A 100 0.92 6.51 -4.21
CA GLY A 100 1.51 6.45 -2.87
C GLY A 100 1.33 7.77 -2.11
N ALA A 101 1.63 8.90 -2.76
CA ALA A 101 1.43 10.23 -2.18
C ALA A 101 -0.05 10.52 -1.84
N VAL A 102 -1.00 10.07 -2.68
CA VAL A 102 -2.44 10.16 -2.40
C VAL A 102 -2.80 9.38 -1.13
N VAL A 103 -2.31 8.15 -0.99
CA VAL A 103 -2.58 7.31 0.19
C VAL A 103 -1.99 7.95 1.46
N ILE A 104 -0.79 8.56 1.37
CA ILE A 104 -0.22 9.35 2.47
C ILE A 104 -1.13 10.53 2.84
N ALA A 105 -1.59 11.29 1.84
CA ALA A 105 -2.49 12.41 2.04
C ALA A 105 -3.79 11.98 2.73
N LEU A 106 -4.37 10.83 2.35
CA LEU A 106 -5.54 10.25 3.02
C LEU A 106 -5.26 9.92 4.50
N GLY A 107 -4.08 9.37 4.80
CA GLY A 107 -3.64 9.15 6.18
C GLY A 107 -3.57 10.46 6.99
N ILE A 108 -2.98 11.51 6.41
CA ILE A 108 -2.89 12.84 7.04
C ILE A 108 -4.29 13.46 7.24
N ILE A 109 -5.14 13.42 6.22
CA ILE A 109 -6.53 13.91 6.29
C ILE A 109 -7.28 13.18 7.40
N LYS A 110 -7.12 11.85 7.49
CA LYS A 110 -7.74 11.08 8.56
C LYS A 110 -7.23 11.50 9.93
N ARG A 111 -5.93 11.76 10.11
CA ARG A 111 -5.37 12.28 11.37
C ARG A 111 -6.07 13.56 11.83
N PHE A 112 -6.24 14.53 10.93
CA PHE A 112 -6.92 15.78 11.27
C PHE A 112 -8.41 15.60 11.55
N ARG A 113 -9.10 14.76 10.77
CA ARG A 113 -10.51 14.41 11.01
C ARG A 113 -10.70 13.77 12.39
N ASP A 114 -9.87 12.78 12.69
CA ASP A 114 -9.91 12.05 13.96
C ASP A 114 -9.61 12.98 15.15
N ALA A 115 -8.63 13.89 15.01
CA ALA A 115 -8.32 14.90 16.02
C ALA A 115 -9.45 15.92 16.23
N LYS A 116 -10.14 16.32 15.16
CA LYS A 116 -11.29 17.22 15.24
C LYS A 116 -12.46 16.57 15.98
N ILE A 117 -12.74 15.30 15.69
CA ILE A 117 -13.82 14.53 16.33
C ILE A 117 -13.51 14.32 17.82
N ALA A 118 -12.27 13.98 18.17
CA ALA A 118 -11.85 13.78 19.56
C ALA A 118 -11.95 15.04 20.44
N ARG A 119 -12.03 16.24 19.84
CA ARG A 119 -12.25 17.50 20.58
C ARG A 119 -13.72 17.85 20.78
N MET A 120 -14.65 17.17 20.09
CA MET A 120 -16.08 17.43 20.16
C MET A 120 -16.83 16.45 21.07
N VAL A 121 -16.15 15.42 21.57
CA VAL A 121 -16.65 14.41 22.49
C VAL A 121 -15.98 14.63 23.84
#